data_AF-A0A7V5LIR3-F1
#
_entry.id   AF-A0A7V5LIR3-F1
#
_cell.length_a   1.000
_cell.length_b   1.000
_cell.length_c   1.000
_cell.angle_alpha   90.00
_cell.angle_beta   90.00
_cell.angle_gamma   90.00
#
_symmetry.space_group_name_H-M   'P 1'
#
loop_
_entity.id
_entity.type
_entity.pdbx_description
1 polymer ?
#
loop_
_entity_poly.entity_id
_entity_poly.type
_entity_poly.pdbx_seq_one_letter_code
_entity_poly.pdbx_strand_id
1 'polypeptide(L)'
;MNIKKIFSWLILLLMAVQFQWSCNKDKTDTEILSAPVNEPQNDYIVVVEIISFSGLGGCASGFVEKANQPITDAKLHINRVPLINDSSATIFPNYYADTLNALSYNYFTRYQLTVEHQGKVVASGSTVMPSIPFIKNLSNPQTINVNDELVVKWEKVEQATALQVIVGGRIYDPVLKDSVDREFDSGLIEPNRTSITISDTLFRLPGTYVLGIVAFNGLNPGALPQNLYDEQGNYHKGYNLEGAAGLFLSAMVYPDPYGIQIVVKGSAASEQTVVEQPIKPILKELVMKKTREMAKQILVNYHKKGIE
;
A
#
# COMPACT_ATOMS: atom_id res chain seq x y z
N MET A 1 10.08 54.63 28.82
CA MET A 1 10.53 53.32 28.31
C MET A 1 10.30 53.31 26.79
N ASN A 2 11.35 53.18 25.99
CA ASN A 2 11.34 53.64 24.59
C ASN A 2 10.93 52.48 23.65
N ILE A 3 9.72 52.53 23.08
CA ILE A 3 9.10 51.48 22.24
C ILE A 3 10.01 51.06 21.06
N LYS A 4 10.84 51.97 20.55
CA LYS A 4 11.82 51.68 19.49
C LYS A 4 12.95 50.73 19.92
N LYS A 5 13.30 50.68 21.21
CA LYS A 5 14.32 49.73 21.70
C LYS A 5 13.74 48.32 21.84
N ILE A 6 12.47 48.17 22.21
CA ILE A 6 11.83 46.84 22.33
C ILE A 6 11.69 46.15 20.96
N PHE A 7 11.36 46.93 19.92
CA PHE A 7 11.24 46.40 18.55
C PHE A 7 12.60 45.95 17.96
N SER A 8 13.69 46.63 18.33
CA SER A 8 15.04 46.25 17.87
C SER A 8 15.56 44.97 18.52
N TRP A 9 15.11 44.65 19.74
CA TRP A 9 15.48 43.38 20.42
C TRP A 9 14.64 42.21 19.92
N LEU A 10 13.37 42.42 19.51
CA LEU A 10 12.52 41.37 18.94
C LEU A 10 12.99 40.92 17.55
N ILE A 11 13.52 41.83 16.73
CA ILE A 11 14.05 41.53 15.38
C ILE A 11 15.40 40.80 15.45
N LEU A 12 16.23 41.07 16.47
CA LEU A 12 17.47 40.33 16.71
C LEU A 12 17.23 38.91 17.23
N LEU A 13 16.15 38.67 17.99
CA LEU A 13 15.78 37.32 18.44
C LEU A 13 15.28 36.42 17.29
N LEU A 14 14.67 37.01 16.26
CA LEU A 14 14.19 36.28 15.08
C LEU A 14 15.28 35.99 14.03
N MET A 15 16.48 36.58 14.16
CA MET A 15 17.63 36.29 13.29
C MET A 15 18.67 35.34 13.91
N ALA A 16 18.45 34.89 15.15
CA ALA A 16 19.36 33.95 15.85
C ALA A 16 19.00 32.46 15.64
N VAL A 17 17.93 32.14 14.91
CA VAL A 17 17.71 30.77 14.40
C VAL A 17 18.47 30.61 13.09
N GLN A 18 19.79 30.70 13.15
CA GLN A 18 20.63 30.26 12.05
C GLN A 18 20.67 28.74 12.08
N PHE A 19 20.20 28.15 10.97
CA PHE A 19 20.37 26.77 10.60
C PHE A 19 21.82 26.33 10.87
N GLN A 20 22.03 25.44 11.84
CA GLN A 20 23.22 24.59 11.82
C GLN A 20 23.03 23.55 10.71
N TRP A 21 23.40 23.94 9.49
CA TRP A 21 23.89 22.98 8.52
C TRP A 21 25.21 22.44 9.06
N SER A 22 25.13 21.29 9.71
CA SER A 22 26.28 20.40 9.83
C SER A 22 26.64 19.94 8.42
N CYS A 23 27.56 20.65 7.79
CA CYS A 23 28.38 20.11 6.70
C CYS A 23 29.21 18.95 7.27
N ASN A 24 28.65 17.74 7.23
CA ASN A 24 29.45 16.53 7.29
C ASN A 24 29.53 15.96 5.87
N LYS A 25 30.76 15.82 5.39
CA LYS A 25 31.09 15.33 4.06
C LYS A 25 30.64 13.88 3.90
N ASP A 26 30.16 13.57 2.70
CA ASP A 26 30.12 12.25 2.07
C ASP A 26 29.70 11.08 2.96
N LYS A 27 28.39 11.00 3.18
CA LYS A 27 27.68 9.74 3.01
C LYS A 27 26.46 10.01 2.15
N THR A 28 26.42 9.45 0.95
CA THR A 28 25.14 9.20 0.27
C THR A 28 24.42 8.11 1.06
N ASP A 29 23.97 8.45 2.27
CA ASP A 29 22.95 7.71 2.94
C ASP A 29 21.67 8.04 2.16
N THR A 30 21.33 7.20 1.18
CA THR A 30 19.95 7.17 0.67
C THR A 30 19.07 6.96 1.88
N GLU A 31 18.49 8.03 2.42
CA GLU A 31 17.56 7.97 3.54
C GLU A 31 16.42 7.04 3.13
N ILE A 32 16.43 5.84 3.69
CA ILE A 32 15.37 4.85 3.48
C ILE A 32 14.19 5.39 4.28
N LEU A 33 13.18 5.86 3.57
CA LEU A 33 11.95 6.31 4.19
C LEU A 33 11.31 5.12 4.92
N SER A 34 11.15 5.23 6.23
CA SER A 34 10.40 4.28 7.05
C SER A 34 9.13 4.94 7.58
N ALA A 35 8.06 4.17 7.69
CA ALA A 35 6.85 4.56 8.37
C ALA A 35 7.13 4.80 9.87
N PRO A 36 6.73 5.96 10.43
CA PRO A 36 6.66 6.16 11.87
C PRO A 36 5.93 5.02 12.59
N VAL A 37 6.51 4.56 13.69
CA VAL A 37 5.98 3.48 14.53
C VAL A 37 5.80 4.01 15.95
N ASN A 38 4.61 3.80 16.52
CA ASN A 38 4.25 4.26 17.87
C ASN A 38 3.74 3.11 18.75
N GLU A 39 3.86 3.26 20.07
CA GLU A 39 3.16 2.39 21.03
C GLU A 39 1.68 2.80 21.14
N PRO A 40 0.74 1.84 21.14
CA PRO A 40 -0.67 2.09 21.41
C PRO A 40 -0.87 2.64 22.83
N GLN A 41 -1.83 3.56 22.97
CA GLN A 41 -2.24 4.18 24.24
C GLN A 41 -3.61 3.66 24.71
N ASN A 42 -4.26 2.82 23.90
CA ASN A 42 -5.54 2.19 24.17
C ASN A 42 -5.63 0.80 23.52
N ASP A 43 -6.74 0.11 23.78
CA ASP A 43 -7.03 -1.27 23.37
C ASP A 43 -7.74 -1.37 22.00
N TYR A 44 -7.73 -0.29 21.20
CA TYR A 44 -8.29 -0.31 19.87
C TYR A 44 -7.28 -0.82 18.84
N ILE A 45 -7.80 -1.47 17.81
CA ILE A 45 -7.10 -1.76 16.57
C ILE A 45 -7.77 -0.94 15.46
N VAL A 46 -6.98 -0.15 14.74
CA VAL A 46 -7.44 0.68 13.63
C VAL A 46 -6.61 0.38 12.40
N VAL A 47 -7.29 0.01 11.32
CA VAL A 47 -6.68 -0.23 10.01
C VAL A 47 -7.39 0.66 9.02
N VAL A 48 -6.66 1.56 8.36
CA VAL A 48 -7.19 2.42 7.31
C VAL A 48 -6.26 2.40 6.11
N GLU A 49 -6.82 2.20 4.93
CA GLU A 49 -6.09 2.19 3.66
C GLU A 49 -6.68 3.18 2.66
N ILE A 50 -5.82 3.83 1.88
CA ILE A 50 -6.19 4.69 0.75
C ILE A 50 -5.43 4.21 -0.48
N ILE A 51 -6.12 3.73 -1.50
CA ILE A 51 -5.50 3.16 -2.71
C ILE A 51 -5.87 4.01 -3.91
N SER A 52 -4.86 4.42 -4.68
CA SER A 52 -5.00 5.14 -5.95
C SER A 52 -4.60 4.27 -7.13
N PHE A 53 -5.41 4.25 -8.18
CA PHE A 53 -5.14 3.54 -9.43
C PHE A 53 -4.75 4.53 -10.54
N SER A 54 -3.73 5.37 -10.30
CA SER A 54 -3.06 6.23 -11.29
C SER A 54 -3.96 6.78 -12.43
N GLY A 55 -5.02 7.53 -12.10
CA GLY A 55 -5.85 8.24 -13.09
C GLY A 55 -7.30 7.74 -13.20
N LEU A 56 -7.64 6.56 -12.70
CA LEU A 56 -9.02 6.04 -12.68
C LEU A 56 -9.76 6.22 -11.34
N GLY A 57 -9.21 7.06 -10.46
CA GLY A 57 -9.71 7.28 -9.12
C GLY A 57 -9.06 6.37 -8.09
N GLY A 58 -9.70 6.23 -6.95
CA GLY A 58 -9.18 5.45 -5.84
C GLY A 58 -10.30 5.03 -4.88
N CYS A 59 -9.92 4.23 -3.89
CA CYS A 59 -10.79 3.82 -2.80
C CYS A 59 -10.12 4.09 -1.47
N ALA A 60 -10.94 4.30 -0.45
CA ALA A 60 -10.49 4.26 0.93
C ALA A 60 -11.35 3.24 1.68
N SER A 61 -10.73 2.48 2.57
CA SER A 61 -11.41 1.53 3.42
C SER A 61 -10.86 1.62 4.84
N GLY A 62 -11.69 1.27 5.83
CA GLY A 62 -11.28 1.33 7.21
C GLY A 62 -12.08 0.42 8.12
N PHE A 63 -11.39 -0.07 9.15
CA PHE A 63 -11.90 -0.93 10.19
C PHE A 63 -11.42 -0.47 11.56
N VAL A 64 -12.29 -0.63 12.55
CA VAL A 64 -12.02 -0.35 13.95
C VAL A 64 -12.48 -1.53 14.78
N GLU A 65 -11.60 -2.01 15.65
CA GLU A 65 -11.89 -3.08 16.61
C GLU A 65 -11.60 -2.61 18.02
N LYS A 66 -12.28 -3.23 18.98
CA LYS A 66 -11.92 -3.18 20.39
C LYS A 66 -12.22 -4.54 21.01
N ALA A 67 -11.27 -5.08 21.79
CA ALA A 67 -11.47 -6.32 22.52
C ALA A 67 -12.02 -7.48 21.65
N ASN A 68 -11.44 -7.71 20.47
CA ASN A 68 -11.85 -8.75 19.53
C ASN A 68 -13.24 -8.55 18.90
N GLN A 69 -13.83 -7.36 19.00
CA GLN A 69 -15.15 -7.06 18.46
C GLN A 69 -15.10 -5.85 17.51
N PRO A 70 -15.65 -5.98 16.29
CA PRO A 70 -15.85 -4.86 15.38
C PRO A 70 -16.63 -3.72 16.03
N ILE A 71 -16.14 -2.48 15.87
CA ILE A 71 -16.84 -1.27 16.29
C ILE A 71 -17.48 -0.63 15.06
N THR A 72 -18.79 -0.87 14.91
CA THR A 72 -19.57 -0.48 13.72
C THR A 72 -20.21 0.91 13.81
N ASP A 73 -19.97 1.64 14.89
CA ASP A 73 -20.43 3.03 15.10
C ASP A 73 -19.25 4.00 15.29
N ALA A 74 -18.02 3.55 15.05
CA ALA A 74 -16.86 4.42 14.98
C ALA A 74 -17.00 5.42 13.82
N LYS A 75 -16.52 6.64 14.04
CA LYS A 75 -16.49 7.69 13.02
C LYS A 75 -15.07 7.87 12.52
N LEU A 76 -14.82 7.48 11.27
CA LEU A 76 -13.53 7.63 10.62
C LEU A 76 -13.60 8.86 9.71
N HIS A 77 -12.63 9.76 9.84
CA HIS A 77 -12.51 10.94 8.98
C HIS A 77 -11.13 10.97 8.33
N ILE A 78 -11.11 11.15 7.01
CA ILE A 78 -9.89 11.40 6.23
C ILE A 78 -9.95 12.83 5.72
N ASN A 79 -9.00 13.68 6.10
CA ASN A 79 -9.02 15.11 5.77
C ASN A 79 -10.35 15.80 6.14
N ARG A 80 -10.93 15.42 7.29
CA ARG A 80 -12.26 15.87 7.78
C ARG A 80 -13.46 15.39 6.95
N VAL A 81 -13.23 14.56 5.93
CA VAL A 81 -14.29 13.91 5.16
C VAL A 81 -14.63 12.58 5.85
N PRO A 82 -15.88 12.37 6.28
CA PRO A 82 -16.26 11.12 6.91
C PRO A 82 -16.20 9.97 5.91
N LEU A 83 -15.61 8.85 6.31
CA LEU A 83 -15.71 7.60 5.59
C LEU A 83 -17.10 7.00 5.89
N ILE A 84 -17.99 7.04 4.91
CA ILE A 84 -19.38 6.58 5.08
C ILE A 84 -19.43 5.06 4.96
N ASN A 85 -20.21 4.42 5.83
CA ASN A 85 -20.46 2.98 5.79
C ASN A 85 -21.36 2.65 4.60
N ASP A 86 -20.85 2.03 3.55
CA ASP A 86 -21.70 1.40 2.55
C ASP A 86 -21.93 -0.08 2.91
N SER A 87 -23.17 -0.39 3.29
CA SER A 87 -23.64 -1.74 3.59
C SER A 87 -23.53 -2.74 2.42
N SER A 88 -23.19 -2.30 1.21
CA SER A 88 -23.00 -3.17 0.03
C SER A 88 -21.59 -3.78 -0.06
N ALA A 89 -20.67 -3.43 0.84
CA ALA A 89 -19.31 -3.94 0.85
C ALA A 89 -19.25 -5.40 1.35
N THR A 90 -19.00 -6.33 0.44
CA THR A 90 -19.06 -7.78 0.66
C THR A 90 -17.89 -8.38 1.47
N ILE A 91 -16.99 -7.56 2.05
CA ILE A 91 -15.81 -8.08 2.77
C ILE A 91 -15.67 -7.40 4.15
N PHE A 92 -16.15 -8.17 5.13
CA PHE A 92 -16.16 -8.06 6.59
C PHE A 92 -15.09 -7.19 7.28
N PRO A 93 -15.52 -6.43 8.31
CA PRO A 93 -16.65 -5.52 8.33
C PRO A 93 -16.07 -4.12 8.09
N ASN A 94 -15.74 -3.82 6.84
CA ASN A 94 -15.15 -2.54 6.49
C ASN A 94 -16.24 -1.53 6.12
N TYR A 95 -16.03 -0.29 6.59
CA TYR A 95 -16.58 0.89 5.96
C TYR A 95 -15.90 1.01 4.60
N TYR A 96 -16.65 0.71 3.53
CA TYR A 96 -16.19 0.91 2.17
C TYR A 96 -16.94 2.11 1.62
N ALA A 97 -16.21 3.11 1.15
CA ALA A 97 -16.78 4.15 0.31
C ALA A 97 -16.18 3.95 -1.09
N ASP A 98 -16.89 3.21 -1.94
CA ASP A 98 -16.76 3.48 -3.36
C ASP A 98 -17.14 4.96 -3.51
N THR A 99 -16.19 5.78 -3.92
CA THR A 99 -16.34 7.23 -4.11
C THR A 99 -16.48 8.07 -2.84
N LEU A 100 -15.39 8.18 -2.06
CA LEU A 100 -15.03 9.52 -1.57
C LEU A 100 -14.60 10.39 -2.78
N ASN A 101 -15.57 10.85 -3.58
CA ASN A 101 -15.34 11.81 -4.67
C ASN A 101 -14.67 13.11 -4.17
N ALA A 102 -14.73 13.36 -2.86
CA ALA A 102 -14.12 14.51 -2.21
C ALA A 102 -12.62 14.34 -1.89
N LEU A 103 -12.07 13.12 -1.93
CA LEU A 103 -10.64 12.91 -1.72
C LEU A 103 -9.88 13.04 -3.05
N SER A 104 -8.76 13.75 -3.02
CA SER A 104 -7.77 13.67 -4.09
C SER A 104 -6.97 12.37 -3.92
N TYR A 105 -6.72 11.67 -5.02
CA TYR A 105 -5.90 10.45 -5.08
C TYR A 105 -4.58 10.70 -5.82
N ASN A 106 -4.16 11.96 -5.92
CA ASN A 106 -2.94 12.36 -6.60
C ASN A 106 -1.70 12.02 -5.77
N TYR A 107 -0.58 11.78 -6.45
CA TYR A 107 0.72 11.64 -5.79
C TYR A 107 1.04 12.87 -4.92
N PHE A 108 1.73 12.64 -3.81
CA PHE A 108 2.07 13.62 -2.76
C PHE A 108 0.88 14.21 -2.00
N THR A 109 -0.36 13.76 -2.26
CA THR A 109 -1.50 14.11 -1.42
C THR A 109 -1.26 13.62 0.00
N ARG A 110 -1.34 14.51 0.97
CA ARG A 110 -1.28 14.18 2.39
C ARG A 110 -2.68 13.91 2.92
N TYR A 111 -2.79 12.87 3.72
CA TYR A 111 -4.03 12.47 4.37
C TYR A 111 -3.86 12.51 5.88
N GLN A 112 -4.88 13.03 6.55
CA GLN A 112 -4.99 13.09 8.00
C GLN A 112 -6.16 12.21 8.43
N LEU A 113 -5.89 11.22 9.26
CA LEU A 113 -6.89 10.33 9.84
C LEU A 113 -7.29 10.83 11.22
N THR A 114 -8.59 10.77 11.51
CA THR A 114 -9.14 10.88 12.86
C THR A 114 -10.20 9.81 13.04
N VAL A 115 -10.07 9.00 14.09
CA VAL A 115 -11.04 7.97 14.46
C VAL A 115 -11.63 8.31 15.81
N GLU A 116 -12.96 8.39 15.86
CA GLU A 116 -13.71 8.66 17.08
C GLU A 116 -14.63 7.50 17.42
N HIS A 117 -14.74 7.17 18.71
CA HIS A 117 -15.76 6.27 19.23
C HIS A 117 -16.28 6.85 20.55
N GLN A 118 -17.62 6.91 20.70
CA GLN A 118 -18.29 7.50 21.87
C GLN A 118 -17.88 8.95 22.19
N GLY A 119 -17.65 9.76 21.15
CA GLY A 119 -17.29 11.17 21.27
C GLY A 119 -15.85 11.44 21.73
N LYS A 120 -14.98 10.42 21.74
CA LYS A 120 -13.55 10.55 22.03
C LYS A 120 -12.74 10.13 20.83
N VAL A 121 -11.65 10.86 20.55
CA VAL A 121 -10.64 10.42 19.58
C VAL A 121 -9.90 9.22 20.16
N VAL A 122 -9.93 8.11 19.45
CA VAL A 122 -9.25 6.85 19.82
C VAL A 122 -8.01 6.60 18.97
N ALA A 123 -7.95 7.17 17.77
CA ALA A 123 -6.75 7.13 16.94
C ALA A 123 -6.66 8.35 16.02
N SER A 124 -5.44 8.72 15.67
CA SER A 124 -5.15 9.73 14.64
C SER A 124 -3.88 9.35 13.90
N GLY A 125 -3.69 9.89 12.71
CA GLY A 125 -2.51 9.53 11.92
C GLY A 125 -2.35 10.37 10.68
N SER A 126 -1.20 10.24 10.04
CA SER A 126 -0.96 10.87 8.74
C SER A 126 -0.22 9.93 7.80
N THR A 127 -0.61 9.97 6.53
CA THR A 127 0.09 9.27 5.45
C THR A 127 0.18 10.18 4.24
N VAL A 128 1.03 9.83 3.27
CA VAL A 128 1.21 10.57 2.03
C VAL A 128 1.18 9.62 0.83
N MET A 129 0.42 9.98 -0.20
CA MET A 129 0.38 9.21 -1.43
C MET A 129 1.78 9.18 -2.08
N PRO A 130 2.38 8.00 -2.32
CA PRO A 130 3.66 7.89 -3.02
C PRO A 130 3.59 8.44 -4.46
N SER A 131 4.76 8.70 -5.06
CA SER A 131 4.84 8.90 -6.50
C SER A 131 4.51 7.62 -7.27
N ILE A 132 4.27 7.76 -8.57
CA ILE A 132 3.92 6.63 -9.43
C ILE A 132 5.18 5.77 -9.70
N PRO A 133 5.16 4.44 -9.49
CA PRO A 133 6.29 3.56 -9.79
C PRO A 133 6.42 3.25 -11.30
N PHE A 134 6.84 4.25 -12.08
CA PHE A 134 6.92 4.18 -13.54
C PHE A 134 7.93 3.13 -14.04
N ILE A 135 7.45 2.16 -14.84
CA ILE A 135 8.27 1.09 -15.43
C ILE A 135 8.92 1.62 -16.71
N LYS A 136 10.24 1.46 -16.83
CA LYS A 136 11.04 2.11 -17.90
C LYS A 136 11.52 1.18 -19.02
N ASN A 137 11.50 -0.13 -18.81
CA ASN A 137 12.18 -1.07 -19.70
C ASN A 137 11.24 -2.08 -20.39
N LEU A 138 9.93 -1.98 -20.18
CA LEU A 138 8.94 -2.87 -20.78
C LEU A 138 7.99 -2.05 -21.66
N SER A 139 7.61 -2.63 -22.80
CA SER A 139 6.48 -2.13 -23.59
C SER A 139 5.15 -2.63 -23.01
N ASN A 140 4.03 -2.05 -23.44
CA ASN A 140 2.70 -2.56 -23.14
C ASN A 140 1.92 -2.76 -24.45
N PRO A 141 1.71 -4.01 -24.93
CA PRO A 141 2.15 -5.27 -24.33
C PRO A 141 3.66 -5.51 -24.44
N GLN A 142 4.21 -6.31 -23.52
CA GLN A 142 5.56 -6.91 -23.59
C GLN A 142 5.42 -8.36 -24.04
N THR A 143 6.22 -8.81 -25.00
CA THR A 143 6.26 -10.21 -25.43
C THR A 143 7.51 -10.90 -24.90
N ILE A 144 7.38 -12.13 -24.40
CA ILE A 144 8.46 -13.04 -24.02
C ILE A 144 8.13 -14.48 -24.48
N ASN A 145 9.11 -15.38 -24.45
CA ASN A 145 8.89 -16.80 -24.71
C ASN A 145 8.63 -17.57 -23.41
N VAL A 146 8.07 -18.76 -23.53
CA VAL A 146 8.00 -19.69 -22.39
C VAL A 146 9.38 -19.95 -21.80
N ASN A 147 9.45 -19.96 -20.47
CA ASN A 147 10.69 -20.10 -19.68
C ASN A 147 11.71 -18.95 -19.83
N ASP A 148 11.31 -17.80 -20.39
CA ASP A 148 12.13 -16.59 -20.28
C ASP A 148 11.97 -15.99 -18.88
N GLU A 149 13.05 -15.46 -18.31
CA GLU A 149 12.98 -14.57 -17.15
C GLU A 149 12.51 -13.18 -17.58
N LEU A 150 11.82 -12.46 -16.69
CA LEU A 150 11.42 -11.07 -16.92
C LEU A 150 12.10 -10.14 -15.91
N VAL A 151 13.00 -9.29 -16.39
CA VAL A 151 13.58 -8.21 -15.58
C VAL A 151 12.70 -6.97 -15.69
N VAL A 152 12.19 -6.50 -14.58
CA VAL A 152 11.36 -5.30 -14.48
C VAL A 152 12.18 -4.21 -13.82
N LYS A 153 12.22 -3.02 -14.40
CA LYS A 153 12.95 -1.85 -13.89
C LYS A 153 12.03 -0.65 -13.84
N TRP A 154 12.09 0.11 -12.76
CA TRP A 154 11.30 1.33 -12.56
C TRP A 154 12.17 2.48 -12.07
N GLU A 155 11.60 3.68 -12.05
CA GLU A 155 12.24 4.86 -11.46
C GLU A 155 12.15 4.86 -9.93
N LYS A 156 12.95 5.71 -9.28
CA LYS A 156 12.83 5.88 -7.82
C LYS A 156 11.43 6.36 -7.48
N VAL A 157 10.83 5.76 -6.44
CA VAL A 157 9.51 6.14 -5.96
C VAL A 157 9.65 7.06 -4.75
N GLU A 158 9.20 8.29 -4.89
CA GLU A 158 9.23 9.26 -3.80
C GLU A 158 8.09 9.01 -2.82
N GLN A 159 8.36 9.28 -1.53
CA GLN A 159 7.40 9.07 -0.43
C GLN A 159 6.95 7.61 -0.24
N ALA A 160 7.51 6.63 -0.96
CA ALA A 160 7.29 5.23 -0.68
C ALA A 160 8.14 4.79 0.52
N THR A 161 7.52 4.07 1.44
CA THR A 161 8.19 3.33 2.52
C THR A 161 8.36 1.86 2.16
N ALA A 162 7.54 1.30 1.27
CA ALA A 162 7.71 -0.05 0.71
C ALA A 162 7.16 -0.14 -0.72
N LEU A 163 7.61 -1.15 -1.46
CA LEU A 163 7.07 -1.50 -2.78
C LEU A 163 6.62 -2.95 -2.81
N GLN A 164 5.80 -3.30 -3.79
CA GLN A 164 5.43 -4.68 -4.11
C GLN A 164 5.26 -4.82 -5.61
N VAL A 165 5.80 -5.89 -6.19
CA VAL A 165 5.59 -6.26 -7.60
C VAL A 165 4.71 -7.49 -7.62
N ILE A 166 3.60 -7.39 -8.35
CA ILE A 166 2.62 -8.45 -8.50
C ILE A 166 2.50 -8.77 -9.99
N VAL A 167 2.53 -10.05 -10.31
CA VAL A 167 2.19 -10.54 -11.65
C VAL A 167 1.14 -11.63 -11.51
N GLY A 168 0.09 -11.57 -12.33
CA GLY A 168 -0.93 -12.61 -12.29
C GLY A 168 -1.60 -12.85 -13.63
N GLY A 169 -2.08 -14.06 -13.83
CA GLY A 169 -2.87 -14.44 -15.00
C GLY A 169 -3.60 -15.73 -14.77
N ARG A 170 -4.75 -15.89 -15.43
CA ARG A 170 -5.51 -17.14 -15.48
C ARG A 170 -5.20 -17.86 -16.79
N ILE A 171 -4.37 -18.89 -16.71
CA ILE A 171 -3.69 -19.50 -17.86
C ILE A 171 -4.23 -20.91 -18.07
N TYR A 172 -4.56 -21.26 -19.31
CA TYR A 172 -4.98 -22.62 -19.65
C TYR A 172 -3.80 -23.58 -19.51
N ASP A 173 -3.97 -24.62 -18.70
CA ASP A 173 -3.02 -25.71 -18.56
C ASP A 173 -3.50 -26.91 -19.39
N PRO A 174 -2.80 -27.26 -20.49
CA PRO A 174 -3.23 -28.34 -21.37
C PRO A 174 -3.15 -29.72 -20.71
N VAL A 175 -2.33 -29.88 -19.66
CA VAL A 175 -2.21 -31.14 -18.92
C VAL A 175 -3.44 -31.33 -18.04
N LEU A 176 -3.89 -30.26 -17.39
CA LEU A 176 -5.08 -30.29 -16.51
C LEU A 176 -6.40 -30.13 -17.29
N LYS A 177 -6.31 -29.66 -18.54
CA LYS A 177 -7.46 -29.28 -19.38
C LYS A 177 -8.36 -28.22 -18.72
N ASP A 178 -7.76 -27.36 -17.91
CA ASP A 178 -8.44 -26.31 -17.15
C ASP A 178 -7.54 -25.08 -17.01
N SER A 179 -8.13 -23.94 -16.65
CA SER A 179 -7.38 -22.70 -16.41
C SER A 179 -6.93 -22.61 -14.96
N VAL A 180 -5.63 -22.44 -14.76
CA VAL A 180 -4.99 -22.28 -13.46
C VAL A 180 -4.58 -20.84 -13.22
N ASP A 181 -4.72 -20.39 -11.98
CA ASP A 181 -4.18 -19.10 -11.56
C ASP A 181 -2.67 -19.21 -11.38
N ARG A 182 -1.93 -18.32 -12.02
CA ARG A 182 -0.49 -18.17 -11.86
C ARG A 182 -0.24 -16.79 -11.30
N GLU A 183 0.42 -16.73 -10.16
CA GLU A 183 0.73 -15.49 -9.46
C GLU A 183 2.21 -15.46 -9.07
N PHE A 184 2.80 -14.27 -9.15
CA PHE A 184 4.05 -13.92 -8.51
C PHE A 184 3.80 -12.72 -7.61
N ASP A 185 4.38 -12.78 -6.42
CA ASP A 185 4.32 -11.73 -5.42
C ASP A 185 5.74 -11.56 -4.87
N SER A 186 6.30 -10.36 -5.02
CA SER A 186 7.63 -10.07 -4.48
C SER A 186 7.69 -10.04 -2.95
N GLY A 187 6.53 -10.01 -2.28
CA GLY A 187 6.42 -9.48 -0.93
C GLY A 187 6.73 -7.98 -0.88
N LEU A 188 6.76 -7.42 0.32
CA LEU A 188 7.20 -6.05 0.52
C LEU A 188 8.72 -5.96 0.32
N ILE A 189 9.14 -5.11 -0.62
CA ILE A 189 10.54 -4.84 -0.92
C ILE A 189 10.90 -3.40 -0.56
N GLU A 190 12.21 -3.18 -0.35
CA GLU A 190 12.81 -1.89 -0.04
C GLU A 190 12.37 -0.76 -1.01
N PRO A 191 12.06 0.45 -0.51
CA PRO A 191 11.57 1.55 -1.35
C PRO A 191 12.63 2.10 -2.31
N ASN A 192 13.92 1.85 -2.04
CA ASN A 192 15.02 2.22 -2.92
C ASN A 192 15.27 1.18 -4.03
N ARG A 193 14.62 0.01 -3.99
CA ARG A 193 14.77 -1.02 -5.00
C ARG A 193 14.10 -0.55 -6.29
N THR A 194 14.84 -0.62 -7.39
CA THR A 194 14.40 -0.13 -8.72
C THR A 194 14.36 -1.25 -9.77
N SER A 195 14.56 -2.50 -9.35
CA SER A 195 14.41 -3.65 -10.23
C SER A 195 14.11 -4.95 -9.49
N ILE A 196 13.42 -5.84 -10.19
CA ILE A 196 13.22 -7.23 -9.79
C ILE A 196 13.31 -8.14 -11.01
N THR A 197 13.73 -9.38 -10.78
CA THR A 197 13.72 -10.45 -11.77
C THR A 197 12.62 -11.43 -11.40
N ILE A 198 11.66 -11.61 -12.29
CA ILE A 198 10.61 -12.63 -12.17
C ILE A 198 11.14 -13.88 -12.85
N SER A 199 11.18 -14.98 -12.09
CA SER A 199 11.70 -16.26 -12.57
C SER A 199 10.86 -16.82 -13.71
N ASP A 200 11.57 -17.47 -14.64
CA ASP A 200 11.06 -18.32 -15.72
C ASP A 200 9.94 -19.29 -15.30
N THR A 201 9.96 -19.74 -14.05
CA THR A 201 8.98 -20.67 -13.49
C THR A 201 7.54 -20.17 -13.55
N LEU A 202 7.34 -18.84 -13.51
CA LEU A 202 6.02 -18.24 -13.69
C LEU A 202 5.52 -18.39 -15.14
N PHE A 203 6.42 -18.26 -16.11
CA PHE A 203 6.11 -18.19 -17.54
C PHE A 203 6.29 -19.53 -18.26
N ARG A 204 6.05 -20.64 -17.57
CA ARG A 204 6.16 -21.99 -18.15
C ARG A 204 5.03 -22.33 -19.12
N LEU A 205 3.91 -21.61 -19.05
CA LEU A 205 2.75 -21.79 -19.90
C LEU A 205 2.49 -20.54 -20.74
N PRO A 206 2.15 -20.70 -22.03
CA PRO A 206 1.80 -19.58 -22.90
C PRO A 206 0.48 -18.94 -22.45
N GLY A 207 0.35 -17.63 -22.66
CA GLY A 207 -0.84 -16.88 -22.29
C GLY A 207 -0.52 -15.43 -21.95
N THR A 208 -1.51 -14.72 -21.42
CA THR A 208 -1.38 -13.31 -21.02
C THR A 208 -1.35 -13.19 -19.50
N TYR A 209 -0.31 -12.56 -19.00
CA TYR A 209 -0.15 -12.19 -17.60
C TYR A 209 -0.22 -10.67 -17.48
N VAL A 210 -0.47 -10.20 -16.27
CA VAL A 210 -0.67 -8.79 -15.94
C VAL A 210 0.32 -8.42 -14.86
N LEU A 211 1.17 -7.44 -15.13
CA LEU A 211 2.17 -6.95 -14.20
C LEU A 211 1.75 -5.59 -13.62
N GLY A 212 1.92 -5.44 -12.31
CA GLY A 212 1.76 -4.18 -11.60
C GLY A 212 2.79 -4.00 -10.49
N ILE A 213 3.04 -2.74 -10.15
CA ILE A 213 3.84 -2.31 -9.01
C ILE A 213 2.95 -1.46 -8.11
N VAL A 214 2.95 -1.79 -6.82
CA VAL A 214 2.29 -1.02 -5.78
C VAL A 214 3.35 -0.34 -4.93
N ALA A 215 3.23 0.97 -4.78
CA ALA A 215 4.04 1.74 -3.85
C ALA A 215 3.22 2.09 -2.62
N PHE A 216 3.76 1.84 -1.44
CA PHE A 216 3.10 2.07 -0.15
C PHE A 216 3.80 3.17 0.63
N ASN A 217 3.03 4.00 1.34
CA ASN A 217 3.48 4.78 2.48
C ASN A 217 2.73 4.26 3.73
N GLY A 218 3.45 4.02 4.82
CA GLY A 218 2.89 3.48 6.07
C GLY A 218 3.20 2.01 6.32
N LEU A 219 4.08 1.40 5.52
CA LEU A 219 4.58 0.03 5.71
C LEU A 219 6.11 0.00 5.60
N ASN A 220 6.76 -0.78 6.46
CA ASN A 220 8.22 -0.97 6.40
C ASN A 220 8.56 -2.32 5.73
N PRO A 221 9.51 -2.38 4.79
CA PRO A 221 10.06 -3.63 4.27
C PRO A 221 10.68 -4.41 5.42
N GLY A 222 10.43 -5.71 5.50
CA GLY A 222 10.92 -6.52 6.62
C GLY A 222 10.19 -6.29 7.94
N ALA A 223 9.23 -5.35 8.04
CA ALA A 223 8.14 -5.49 8.99
C ALA A 223 7.27 -6.66 8.50
N LEU A 224 7.75 -7.88 8.77
CA LEU A 224 6.90 -9.06 8.70
C LEU A 224 5.64 -8.75 9.52
N PRO A 225 4.49 -9.36 9.21
CA PRO A 225 3.35 -9.36 10.12
C PRO A 225 3.81 -9.62 11.57
N GLN A 226 4.79 -10.51 11.75
CA GLN A 226 5.48 -10.85 13.00
C GLN A 226 6.06 -9.66 13.79
N ASN A 227 6.44 -8.54 13.15
CA ASN A 227 6.94 -7.33 13.82
C ASN A 227 5.82 -6.30 14.13
N LEU A 228 4.61 -6.52 13.60
CA LEU A 228 3.39 -5.88 14.10
C LEU A 228 2.88 -6.58 15.36
N TYR A 229 3.32 -7.82 15.58
CA TYR A 229 2.93 -8.65 16.71
C TYR A 229 3.98 -8.66 17.81
N ASP A 230 3.54 -8.69 19.06
CA ASP A 230 4.41 -9.12 20.15
C ASP A 230 4.70 -10.63 20.00
N GLU A 231 5.56 -11.18 20.87
CA GLU A 231 5.83 -12.64 20.92
C GLU A 231 4.53 -13.47 21.11
N GLN A 232 3.43 -12.82 21.47
CA GLN A 232 2.14 -13.40 21.72
C GLN A 232 1.16 -13.28 20.54
N GLY A 233 1.52 -12.62 19.43
CA GLY A 233 0.65 -12.47 18.26
C GLY A 233 -0.26 -11.24 18.27
N ASN A 234 -0.11 -10.33 19.23
CA ASN A 234 -0.98 -9.14 19.38
C ASN A 234 -0.39 -7.90 18.70
N TYR A 235 -1.27 -7.09 18.10
CA TYR A 235 -0.91 -5.71 17.76
C TYR A 235 -0.38 -4.99 18.98
N HIS A 236 0.87 -4.58 18.89
CA HIS A 236 1.50 -3.78 19.94
C HIS A 236 2.12 -2.50 19.38
N LYS A 237 1.90 -2.19 18.09
CA LYS A 237 2.42 -0.98 17.43
C LYS A 237 1.36 -0.34 16.52
N GLY A 238 1.45 0.98 16.36
CA GLY A 238 0.73 1.77 15.36
C GLY A 238 1.69 2.28 14.28
N TYR A 239 1.39 2.02 13.01
CA TYR A 239 2.18 2.47 11.85
C TYR A 239 1.47 3.64 11.18
N ASN A 240 2.14 4.79 11.07
CA ASN A 240 1.50 6.06 10.66
C ASN A 240 0.28 6.44 11.53
N LEU A 241 0.19 5.86 12.73
CA LEU A 241 -0.98 5.89 13.60
C LEU A 241 -0.53 6.16 15.04
N GLU A 242 -1.27 7.00 15.73
CA GLU A 242 -1.14 7.32 17.15
C GLU A 242 -2.41 6.91 17.90
N GLY A 243 -2.29 6.67 19.20
CA GLY A 243 -3.39 6.31 20.09
C GLY A 243 -3.76 4.83 20.08
N ALA A 244 -3.97 4.25 18.90
CA ALA A 244 -4.36 2.85 18.73
C ALA A 244 -3.26 2.01 18.07
N ALA A 245 -3.41 0.70 18.14
CA ALA A 245 -2.60 -0.23 17.38
C ALA A 245 -3.13 -0.38 15.94
N GLY A 246 -2.30 -0.85 15.01
CA GLY A 246 -2.68 -1.07 13.61
C GLY A 246 -1.93 -0.17 12.63
N LEU A 247 -2.62 0.30 11.57
CA LEU A 247 -1.97 1.03 10.49
C LEU A 247 -2.86 2.08 9.80
N PHE A 248 -2.21 3.12 9.30
CA PHE A 248 -2.80 4.04 8.34
C PHE A 248 -1.90 4.16 7.10
N LEU A 249 -2.31 3.52 6.00
CA LEU A 249 -1.51 3.46 4.78
C LEU A 249 -2.14 4.18 3.60
N SER A 250 -1.29 4.60 2.68
CA SER A 250 -1.69 4.97 1.32
C SER A 250 -0.86 4.24 0.28
N ALA A 251 -1.50 3.83 -0.81
CA ALA A 251 -0.91 3.03 -1.86
C ALA A 251 -1.16 3.63 -3.25
N MET A 252 -0.12 3.69 -4.07
CA MET A 252 -0.18 4.07 -5.49
C MET A 252 0.07 2.83 -6.35
N VAL A 253 -0.89 2.47 -7.20
CA VAL A 253 -0.81 1.33 -8.11
C VAL A 253 -0.43 1.82 -9.51
N TYR A 254 0.53 1.15 -10.15
CA TYR A 254 0.92 1.39 -11.53
C TYR A 254 1.22 0.08 -12.27
N PRO A 255 0.95 -0.01 -13.59
CA PRO A 255 0.16 0.94 -14.38
C PRO A 255 -1.30 1.04 -13.96
N ASP A 256 -1.99 2.05 -14.50
CA ASP A 256 -3.47 2.14 -14.54
C ASP A 256 -4.08 0.75 -14.88
N PRO A 257 -5.28 0.37 -14.40
CA PRO A 257 -5.65 -0.95 -13.85
C PRO A 257 -5.53 -2.13 -14.84
N TYR A 258 -5.18 -1.86 -16.08
CA TYR A 258 -4.83 -2.82 -17.10
C TYR A 258 -3.41 -3.39 -16.90
N GLY A 259 -2.59 -2.80 -16.03
CA GLY A 259 -1.21 -3.22 -15.82
C GLY A 259 -0.37 -3.18 -17.10
N ILE A 260 0.81 -3.79 -17.06
CA ILE A 260 1.54 -4.16 -18.28
C ILE A 260 1.13 -5.58 -18.66
N GLN A 261 0.65 -5.75 -19.87
CA GLN A 261 0.37 -7.08 -20.41
C GLN A 261 1.67 -7.77 -20.77
N ILE A 262 1.88 -8.97 -20.23
CA ILE A 262 3.00 -9.85 -20.59
C ILE A 262 2.43 -11.01 -21.41
N VAL A 263 2.72 -11.02 -22.71
CA VAL A 263 2.31 -12.06 -23.64
C VAL A 263 3.42 -13.10 -23.72
N VAL A 264 3.16 -14.29 -23.19
CA VAL A 264 4.08 -15.43 -23.22
C VAL A 264 3.74 -16.32 -24.41
N LYS A 265 4.67 -16.42 -25.35
CA LYS A 265 4.51 -17.23 -26.56
C LYS A 265 4.97 -18.67 -26.33
N GLY A 266 4.14 -19.62 -26.76
CA GLY A 266 4.50 -21.03 -26.86
C GLY A 266 5.35 -21.31 -28.10
N SER A 267 5.79 -22.55 -28.28
CA SER A 267 6.33 -22.97 -29.59
C SER A 267 5.22 -22.91 -30.65
N ALA A 268 5.61 -22.68 -31.92
CA ALA A 268 4.70 -22.40 -33.04
C ALA A 268 3.58 -23.43 -33.33
N ALA A 269 3.51 -24.53 -32.57
CA ALA A 269 2.52 -25.59 -32.71
C ALA A 269 1.28 -25.44 -31.81
N SER A 270 1.21 -24.43 -30.94
CA SER A 270 0.10 -24.27 -29.98
C SER A 270 -0.43 -22.84 -29.90
N GLU A 271 -0.73 -22.20 -31.04
CA GLU A 271 -1.54 -20.98 -31.06
C GLU A 271 -3.00 -21.33 -30.69
N GLN A 272 -3.22 -21.59 -29.41
CA GLN A 272 -4.56 -21.48 -28.85
C GLN A 272 -4.90 -20.00 -28.73
N THR A 273 -6.09 -19.65 -29.20
CA THR A 273 -6.69 -18.33 -29.08
C THR A 273 -6.61 -17.89 -27.63
N VAL A 274 -5.76 -16.90 -27.36
CA VAL A 274 -5.67 -16.25 -26.05
C VAL A 274 -7.05 -15.71 -25.74
N VAL A 275 -7.75 -16.34 -24.78
CA VAL A 275 -9.01 -15.79 -24.28
C VAL A 275 -8.63 -14.55 -23.47
N GLU A 276 -8.80 -13.38 -24.09
CA GLU A 276 -8.63 -12.10 -23.43
C GLU A 276 -9.69 -11.99 -22.32
N GLN A 277 -9.34 -12.40 -21.10
CA GLN A 277 -10.09 -11.91 -19.94
C GLN A 277 -9.86 -10.41 -19.84
N PRO A 278 -10.88 -9.60 -19.52
CA PRO A 278 -10.68 -8.19 -19.28
C PRO A 278 -9.65 -8.05 -18.17
N ILE A 279 -8.54 -7.39 -18.49
CA ILE A 279 -7.35 -7.35 -17.65
C ILE A 279 -7.55 -6.49 -16.39
N LYS A 280 -8.48 -5.53 -16.50
CA LYS A 280 -8.86 -4.59 -15.45
C LYS A 280 -9.29 -5.24 -14.13
N PRO A 281 -10.20 -6.23 -14.11
CA PRO A 281 -10.55 -6.93 -12.86
C PRO A 281 -9.38 -7.70 -12.26
N ILE A 282 -8.43 -8.23 -13.04
CA ILE A 282 -7.36 -9.10 -12.52
C ILE A 282 -6.39 -8.32 -11.62
N LEU A 283 -5.79 -7.22 -12.10
CA LEU A 283 -4.84 -6.46 -11.28
C LEU A 283 -5.53 -5.79 -10.09
N LYS A 284 -6.73 -5.23 -10.31
CA LYS A 284 -7.53 -4.66 -9.22
C LYS A 284 -7.84 -5.73 -8.16
N GLU A 285 -8.30 -6.91 -8.57
CA GLU A 285 -8.60 -8.00 -7.65
C GLU A 285 -7.35 -8.48 -6.92
N LEU A 286 -6.22 -8.64 -7.61
CA LEU A 286 -4.95 -9.04 -6.99
C LEU A 286 -4.49 -8.02 -5.95
N VAL A 287 -4.45 -6.73 -6.29
CA VAL A 287 -4.06 -5.68 -5.34
C VAL A 287 -5.03 -5.65 -4.17
N MET A 288 -6.34 -5.63 -4.42
CA MET A 288 -7.34 -5.62 -3.35
C MET A 288 -7.29 -6.88 -2.48
N LYS A 289 -7.08 -8.06 -3.07
CA LYS A 289 -6.90 -9.33 -2.36
C LYS A 289 -5.65 -9.27 -1.49
N LYS A 290 -4.53 -8.73 -1.99
CA LYS A 290 -3.28 -8.60 -1.23
C LYS A 290 -3.38 -7.57 -0.12
N THR A 291 -3.96 -6.40 -0.35
CA THR A 291 -4.17 -5.44 0.73
C THR A 291 -5.13 -5.99 1.79
N ARG A 292 -6.17 -6.72 1.37
CA ARG A 292 -7.04 -7.47 2.29
C ARG A 292 -6.33 -8.59 3.02
N GLU A 293 -5.46 -9.36 2.38
CA GLU A 293 -4.68 -10.41 3.02
C GLU A 293 -3.70 -9.80 4.03
N MET A 294 -3.10 -8.65 3.73
CA MET A 294 -2.31 -7.90 4.71
C MET A 294 -3.19 -7.48 5.89
N ALA A 295 -4.34 -6.85 5.63
CA ALA A 295 -5.33 -6.45 6.65
C ALA A 295 -5.95 -7.64 7.43
N LYS A 296 -6.08 -8.82 6.83
CA LYS A 296 -6.63 -10.02 7.46
C LYS A 296 -5.58 -10.82 8.21
N GLN A 297 -4.37 -10.96 7.67
CA GLN A 297 -3.23 -11.47 8.43
C GLN A 297 -3.10 -10.63 9.69
N ILE A 298 -3.32 -9.31 9.53
CA ILE A 298 -3.47 -8.41 10.65
C ILE A 298 -4.49 -8.96 11.67
N LEU A 299 -5.76 -9.13 11.32
CA LEU A 299 -6.81 -9.56 12.26
C LEU A 299 -6.75 -11.03 12.76
N VAL A 300 -6.40 -11.99 11.91
CA VAL A 300 -6.51 -13.44 12.20
C VAL A 300 -5.53 -13.90 13.28
N ASN A 301 -4.38 -13.24 13.41
CA ASN A 301 -3.43 -13.56 14.47
C ASN A 301 -3.88 -13.05 15.85
N TYR A 302 -4.73 -12.02 15.90
CA TYR A 302 -5.33 -11.50 17.14
C TYR A 302 -6.45 -12.42 17.67
N HIS A 303 -7.26 -13.01 16.79
CA HIS A 303 -8.38 -13.88 17.19
C HIS A 303 -8.00 -15.29 17.62
N LYS A 304 -6.79 -15.79 17.30
CA LYS A 304 -6.36 -17.14 17.69
C LYS A 304 -6.21 -17.36 19.20
N LYS A 305 -6.39 -16.32 20.03
CA LYS A 305 -6.30 -16.41 21.51
C LYS A 305 -7.58 -16.03 22.26
N GLY A 306 -8.70 -15.85 21.57
CA GLY A 306 -10.01 -15.75 22.23
C GLY A 306 -10.64 -17.12 22.57
N ILE A 307 -9.96 -18.23 22.26
CA ILE A 307 -10.48 -19.62 22.36
C ILE A 307 -9.43 -20.55 23.02
N GLU A 308 -8.58 -20.03 23.90
CA GLU A 308 -7.82 -20.85 24.87
C GLU A 308 -8.07 -20.37 26.29
#